data_AF-A0A7X3PRT2-F1
#
_entry.id   AF-A0A7X3PRT2-F1
#
_cell.length_a   1.000
_cell.length_b   1.000
_cell.length_c   1.000
_cell.angle_alpha   90.00
_cell.angle_beta   90.00
_cell.angle_gamma   90.00
#
_symmetry.space_group_name_H-M   'P 1'
#
loop_
_entity.id
_entity.type
_entity.pdbx_description
1 polymer ?
#
loop_
_entity_poly.entity_id
_entity_poly.type
_entity_poly.pdbx_seq_one_letter_code
_entity_poly.pdbx_strand_id
1 'polypeptide(L)'
;NSSDSGRLAMLEVLVPKLYRIEGSVALELMETAGHDSGRLAMLKALLPKLDLRDADEMLALVETNSSDSGRLAMLEVLLPELDRIEGSGAVKLVETASFDSGRLAMLKALLPKLDLRDADEMLALVETNSSDSGRLAMLKIGVKLGWNFPAIRDDDLISYAEVCSSDRDRNEMMEVVAPHFEGGFTQWSATRLLWAFTFDSGRLDAVELFQEELQELSEQDRRYILREFSQGSSREKAEELLLR
;
A
#
# COMPACT_ATOMS: atom_id res chain seq x y z
N ASN A 1 -9.68 -33.57 11.80
CA ASN A 1 -8.28 -33.91 12.15
C ASN A 1 -7.77 -35.24 11.60
N SER A 2 -8.55 -36.34 11.51
CA SER A 2 -8.07 -37.59 10.89
C SER A 2 -8.03 -37.56 9.36
N SER A 3 -8.90 -36.77 8.71
CA SER A 3 -8.97 -36.65 7.24
C SER A 3 -7.75 -35.92 6.65
N ASP A 4 -7.37 -34.80 7.24
CA ASP A 4 -6.32 -33.93 6.68
C ASP A 4 -4.94 -34.57 6.84
N SER A 5 -4.71 -35.22 7.98
CA SER A 5 -3.47 -35.98 8.23
C SER A 5 -3.29 -37.14 7.24
N GLY A 6 -4.37 -37.87 6.92
CA GLY A 6 -4.33 -38.96 5.95
C GLY A 6 -4.07 -38.47 4.51
N ARG A 7 -4.69 -37.36 4.12
CA ARG A 7 -4.43 -36.73 2.81
C ARG A 7 -3.01 -36.20 2.70
N LEU A 8 -2.51 -35.55 3.75
CA LEU A 8 -1.13 -35.05 3.77
C LEU A 8 -0.13 -36.20 3.62
N ALA A 9 -0.29 -37.29 4.36
CA ALA A 9 0.56 -38.47 4.24
C ALA A 9 0.53 -39.07 2.82
N MET A 10 -0.63 -39.03 2.15
CA MET A 10 -0.75 -39.45 0.75
C MET A 10 0.04 -38.52 -0.19
N LEU A 11 -0.08 -37.21 -0.02
CA LEU A 11 0.65 -36.22 -0.81
C LEU A 11 2.17 -36.38 -0.62
N GLU A 12 2.65 -36.57 0.60
CA GLU A 12 4.07 -36.80 0.88
C GLU A 12 4.65 -38.03 0.14
N VAL A 13 3.83 -39.06 -0.11
CA VAL A 13 4.23 -40.25 -0.88
C VAL A 13 4.14 -40.03 -2.39
N LEU A 14 3.17 -39.24 -2.85
CA LEU A 14 2.88 -39.06 -4.28
C LEU A 14 3.70 -37.93 -4.90
N VAL A 15 3.80 -36.77 -4.25
CA VAL A 15 4.46 -35.57 -4.80
C VAL A 15 5.89 -35.84 -5.28
N PRO A 16 6.75 -36.59 -4.56
CA PRO A 16 8.10 -36.89 -5.05
C PRO A 16 8.14 -37.64 -6.40
N LYS A 17 7.06 -38.33 -6.76
CA LYS A 17 6.92 -39.10 -8.01
C LYS A 17 6.28 -38.29 -9.13
N LEU A 18 5.74 -37.11 -8.84
CA LEU A 18 5.12 -36.23 -9.83
C LEU A 18 6.19 -35.40 -10.54
N TYR A 19 5.92 -35.11 -11.82
CA TYR A 19 6.74 -34.17 -12.60
C TYR A 19 6.40 -32.73 -12.25
N ARG A 20 5.11 -32.38 -12.24
CA ARG A 20 4.55 -31.04 -12.03
C ARG A 20 3.14 -31.13 -11.44
N ILE A 21 2.73 -30.09 -10.71
CA ILE A 21 1.37 -29.85 -10.22
C ILE A 21 0.97 -28.44 -10.65
N GLU A 22 -0.14 -28.32 -11.37
CA GLU A 22 -0.69 -27.01 -11.77
C GLU A 22 -1.33 -26.31 -10.57
N GLY A 23 -1.31 -24.96 -10.55
CA GLY A 23 -1.90 -24.17 -9.48
C GLY A 23 -3.37 -24.49 -9.21
N SER A 24 -4.16 -24.72 -10.27
CA SER A 24 -5.57 -25.16 -10.18
C SER A 24 -5.75 -26.49 -9.42
N VAL A 25 -4.88 -27.46 -9.67
CA VAL A 25 -4.91 -28.76 -8.97
C VAL A 25 -4.50 -28.60 -7.51
N ALA A 26 -3.52 -27.74 -7.23
CA ALA A 26 -3.14 -27.43 -5.86
C ALA A 26 -4.29 -26.75 -5.09
N LEU A 27 -5.00 -25.83 -5.73
CA LEU A 27 -6.18 -25.17 -5.19
C LEU A 27 -7.27 -26.18 -4.81
N GLU A 28 -7.66 -27.05 -5.75
CA GLU A 28 -8.65 -28.11 -5.50
C GLU A 28 -8.27 -29.01 -4.31
N LEU A 29 -6.99 -29.37 -4.19
CA LEU A 29 -6.50 -30.18 -3.08
C LEU A 29 -6.62 -29.45 -1.74
N MET A 30 -6.26 -28.16 -1.69
CA MET A 30 -6.34 -27.37 -0.47
C MET A 30 -7.78 -27.12 -0.02
N GLU A 31 -8.73 -26.96 -0.95
CA GLU A 31 -10.16 -26.81 -0.62
C GLU A 31 -10.71 -28.05 0.12
N THR A 32 -10.06 -29.21 0.01
CA THR A 32 -10.45 -30.42 0.76
C THR A 32 -10.06 -30.38 2.24
N ALA A 33 -9.15 -29.50 2.65
CA ALA A 33 -8.71 -29.37 4.04
C ALA A 33 -9.68 -28.49 4.85
N GLY A 34 -9.95 -28.90 6.09
CA GLY A 34 -10.96 -28.24 6.92
C GLY A 34 -10.46 -26.97 7.63
N HIS A 35 -9.14 -26.74 7.67
CA HIS A 35 -8.52 -25.68 8.46
C HIS A 35 -7.32 -25.07 7.74
N ASP A 36 -7.02 -23.80 8.06
CA ASP A 36 -5.89 -23.06 7.49
C ASP A 36 -4.54 -23.79 7.68
N SER A 37 -4.33 -24.43 8.85
CA SER A 37 -3.11 -25.20 9.12
C SER A 37 -2.99 -26.46 8.25
N GLY A 38 -4.12 -27.09 7.92
CA GLY A 38 -4.18 -28.23 7.00
C GLY A 38 -3.84 -27.81 5.57
N ARG A 39 -4.43 -26.70 5.10
CA ARG A 39 -4.12 -26.08 3.81
C ARG A 39 -2.64 -25.70 3.71
N LEU A 40 -2.08 -25.12 4.77
CA LEU A 40 -0.66 -24.79 4.85
C LEU A 40 0.26 -26.01 4.79
N ALA A 41 -0.08 -27.08 5.50
CA ALA A 41 0.69 -28.32 5.41
C ALA A 41 0.64 -28.91 3.99
N MET A 42 -0.54 -28.90 3.35
CA MET A 42 -0.70 -29.37 1.98
C MET A 42 0.11 -28.53 0.99
N LEU A 43 0.02 -27.19 1.05
CA LEU A 43 0.80 -26.33 0.17
C LEU A 43 2.30 -26.62 0.28
N LYS A 44 2.82 -26.73 1.50
CA LYS A 44 4.25 -27.05 1.73
C LYS A 44 4.64 -28.39 1.14
N ALA A 45 3.76 -29.39 1.20
CA ALA A 45 4.00 -30.68 0.58
C ALA A 45 3.99 -30.61 -0.96
N LEU A 46 3.15 -29.75 -1.54
CA LEU A 46 3.00 -29.57 -2.99
C LEU A 46 4.09 -28.67 -3.60
N LEU A 47 4.61 -27.72 -2.83
CA LEU A 47 5.53 -26.67 -3.27
C LEU A 47 6.69 -27.17 -4.17
N PRO A 48 7.38 -28.29 -3.88
CA PRO A 48 8.51 -28.75 -4.69
C PRO A 48 8.16 -29.12 -6.14
N LYS A 49 6.86 -29.27 -6.45
CA LYS A 49 6.35 -29.61 -7.78
C LYS A 49 5.31 -28.59 -8.28
N LEU A 50 5.02 -27.56 -7.49
CA LEU A 50 4.03 -26.54 -7.82
C LEU A 50 4.58 -25.66 -8.96
N ASP A 51 3.74 -25.41 -9.94
CA ASP A 51 4.07 -24.54 -11.06
C ASP A 51 2.94 -23.53 -11.21
N LEU A 52 3.21 -22.33 -10.66
CA LEU A 52 2.34 -21.16 -10.69
C LEU A 52 2.53 -20.41 -12.01
N ARG A 53 1.44 -20.20 -12.73
CA ARG A 53 1.48 -19.56 -14.05
C ARG A 53 1.36 -18.05 -14.00
N ASP A 54 0.69 -17.53 -12.98
CA ASP A 54 0.44 -16.09 -12.82
C ASP A 54 0.15 -15.72 -11.34
N ALA A 55 0.01 -14.42 -11.09
CA ALA A 55 -0.31 -13.88 -9.77
C ALA A 55 -1.75 -14.17 -9.33
N ASP A 56 -2.67 -14.45 -10.26
CA ASP A 56 -4.07 -14.75 -9.92
C ASP A 56 -4.19 -16.18 -9.37
N GLU A 57 -3.40 -17.15 -9.85
CA GLU A 57 -3.28 -18.48 -9.25
C GLU A 57 -2.72 -18.39 -7.82
N MET A 58 -1.70 -17.55 -7.60
CA MET A 58 -1.16 -17.32 -6.25
C MET A 58 -2.22 -16.72 -5.32
N LEU A 59 -2.95 -15.70 -5.80
CA LEU A 59 -4.03 -15.06 -5.06
C LEU A 59 -5.09 -16.08 -4.64
N ALA A 60 -5.54 -16.92 -5.57
CA ALA A 60 -6.53 -17.95 -5.29
C ALA A 60 -6.07 -18.93 -4.19
N LEU A 61 -4.79 -19.32 -4.19
CA LEU A 61 -4.23 -20.17 -3.13
C LEU A 61 -4.25 -19.45 -1.77
N VAL A 62 -3.88 -18.17 -1.72
CA VAL A 62 -3.89 -17.37 -0.49
C VAL A 62 -5.32 -17.23 0.06
N GLU A 63 -6.28 -16.94 -0.81
CA GLU A 63 -7.69 -16.72 -0.45
C GLU A 63 -8.40 -17.94 0.14
N THR A 64 -7.88 -19.15 -0.07
CA THR A 64 -8.43 -20.37 0.54
C THR A 64 -8.43 -20.34 2.08
N ASN A 65 -7.54 -19.53 2.68
CA ASN A 65 -7.50 -19.37 4.12
C ASN A 65 -8.49 -18.31 4.60
N SER A 66 -9.14 -18.59 5.73
CA SER A 66 -10.17 -17.71 6.28
C SER A 66 -9.63 -16.68 7.25
N SER A 67 -8.48 -16.94 7.89
CA SER A 67 -7.83 -16.00 8.81
C SER A 67 -6.72 -15.20 8.13
N ASP A 68 -6.54 -13.94 8.53
CA ASP A 68 -5.46 -13.08 8.04
C ASP A 68 -4.07 -13.70 8.31
N SER A 69 -3.89 -14.38 9.45
CA SER A 69 -2.65 -15.10 9.77
C SER A 69 -2.44 -16.33 8.88
N GLY A 70 -3.52 -17.05 8.54
CA GLY A 70 -3.48 -18.13 7.57
C GLY A 70 -3.12 -17.64 6.17
N ARG A 71 -3.73 -16.55 5.71
CA ARG A 71 -3.44 -15.93 4.41
C ARG A 71 -1.99 -15.44 4.34
N LEU A 72 -1.52 -14.76 5.38
CA LEU A 72 -0.12 -14.34 5.47
C LEU A 72 0.84 -15.53 5.41
N ALA A 73 0.54 -16.62 6.12
CA ALA A 73 1.38 -17.82 6.09
C ALA A 73 1.40 -18.52 4.71
N MET A 74 0.32 -18.44 3.92
CA MET A 74 0.32 -18.88 2.51
C MET A 74 1.25 -18.00 1.69
N LEU A 75 1.06 -16.69 1.79
CA LEU A 75 1.84 -15.70 1.05
C LEU A 75 3.34 -15.90 1.32
N GLU A 76 3.76 -16.01 2.57
CA GLU A 76 5.16 -16.21 2.96
C GLU A 76 5.77 -17.50 2.39
N VAL A 77 4.98 -18.57 2.21
CA VAL A 77 5.44 -19.82 1.60
C VAL A 77 5.56 -19.69 0.08
N LEU A 78 4.71 -18.89 -0.56
CA LEU A 78 4.69 -18.71 -2.02
C LEU A 78 5.68 -17.63 -2.50
N LEU A 79 6.00 -16.64 -1.67
CA LEU A 79 6.90 -15.53 -2.03
C LEU A 79 8.27 -15.94 -2.60
N PRO A 80 8.94 -17.00 -2.12
CA PRO A 80 10.20 -17.46 -2.69
C PRO A 80 10.10 -17.91 -4.16
N GLU A 81 8.92 -18.33 -4.60
CA GLU A 81 8.67 -18.85 -5.96
C GLU A 81 8.41 -17.72 -6.98
N LEU A 82 8.26 -16.47 -6.53
CA LEU A 82 8.01 -15.33 -7.40
C LEU A 82 9.25 -14.45 -7.56
N ASP A 83 9.50 -14.01 -8.80
CA ASP A 83 10.56 -13.05 -9.08
C ASP A 83 10.21 -11.64 -8.61
N ARG A 84 8.99 -11.20 -8.94
CA ARG A 84 8.44 -9.87 -8.63
C ARG A 84 6.92 -9.91 -8.46
N ILE A 85 6.36 -8.90 -7.81
CA ILE A 85 4.93 -8.66 -7.68
C ILE A 85 4.67 -7.20 -8.07
N GLU A 86 3.92 -7.01 -9.15
CA GLU A 86 3.50 -5.68 -9.60
C GLU A 86 2.51 -5.06 -8.60
N GLY A 87 2.48 -3.72 -8.52
CA GLY A 87 1.62 -2.98 -7.58
C GLY A 87 0.16 -3.42 -7.60
N SER A 88 -0.44 -3.62 -8.78
CA SER A 88 -1.83 -4.11 -8.89
C SER A 88 -2.04 -5.51 -8.28
N GLY A 89 -1.05 -6.41 -8.39
CA GLY A 89 -1.09 -7.73 -7.76
C GLY A 89 -0.92 -7.65 -6.24
N ALA A 90 -0.07 -6.73 -5.77
CA ALA A 90 0.10 -6.47 -4.35
C ALA A 90 -1.17 -5.91 -3.71
N VAL A 91 -1.89 -5.00 -4.38
CA VAL A 91 -3.19 -4.49 -3.92
C VAL A 91 -4.17 -5.64 -3.72
N LYS A 92 -4.37 -6.48 -4.73
CA LYS A 92 -5.26 -7.66 -4.63
C LYS A 92 -4.90 -8.55 -3.44
N LEU A 93 -3.61 -8.87 -3.27
CA LEU A 93 -3.14 -9.71 -2.16
C LEU A 93 -3.40 -9.06 -0.80
N VAL A 94 -3.09 -7.78 -0.65
CA VAL A 94 -3.33 -7.01 0.58
C VAL A 94 -4.81 -6.95 0.90
N GLU A 95 -5.68 -6.67 -0.08
CA GLU A 95 -7.13 -6.60 0.08
C GLU A 95 -7.77 -7.89 0.58
N THR A 96 -7.10 -9.04 0.40
CA THR A 96 -7.60 -10.30 0.97
C THR A 96 -7.65 -10.27 2.49
N ALA A 97 -6.82 -9.47 3.17
CA ALA A 97 -6.87 -9.34 4.63
C ALA A 97 -8.09 -8.55 5.10
N SER A 98 -8.73 -9.04 6.16
CA SER A 98 -9.95 -8.44 6.71
C SER A 98 -9.66 -7.18 7.54
N PHE A 99 -8.54 -7.16 8.27
CA PHE A 99 -8.19 -6.05 9.15
C PHE A 99 -6.99 -5.26 8.62
N ASP A 100 -6.92 -3.96 8.95
CA ASP A 100 -5.76 -3.10 8.65
C ASP A 100 -4.45 -3.75 9.13
N SER A 101 -4.43 -4.34 10.33
CA SER A 101 -3.23 -5.03 10.84
C SER A 101 -2.79 -6.21 9.96
N GLY A 102 -3.73 -6.95 9.38
CA GLY A 102 -3.47 -8.01 8.41
C GLY A 102 -2.94 -7.45 7.09
N ARG A 103 -3.58 -6.39 6.56
CA ARG A 103 -3.14 -5.67 5.35
C ARG A 103 -1.71 -5.16 5.48
N LEU A 104 -1.39 -4.53 6.61
CA LEU A 104 -0.03 -4.05 6.92
C LEU A 104 0.99 -5.19 7.02
N ALA A 105 0.58 -6.35 7.56
CA ALA A 105 1.46 -7.52 7.65
C ALA A 105 1.74 -8.11 6.25
N MET A 106 0.73 -8.16 5.38
CA MET A 106 0.87 -8.58 4.00
C MET A 106 1.81 -7.67 3.22
N LEU A 107 1.63 -6.33 3.26
CA LEU A 107 2.55 -5.42 2.56
C LEU A 107 3.99 -5.59 3.05
N LYS A 108 4.21 -5.75 4.36
CA LYS A 108 5.56 -5.99 4.92
C LYS A 108 6.21 -7.25 4.34
N ALA A 109 5.43 -8.33 4.17
CA ALA A 109 5.94 -9.55 3.55
C ALA A 109 6.24 -9.36 2.06
N LEU A 110 5.44 -8.53 1.37
CA LEU A 110 5.58 -8.24 -0.06
C LEU A 110 6.78 -7.33 -0.39
N LEU A 111 7.23 -6.47 0.54
CA LEU A 111 8.29 -5.48 0.30
C LEU A 111 9.51 -6.00 -0.49
N PRO A 112 10.09 -7.18 -0.22
CA PRO A 112 11.28 -7.66 -0.95
C PRO A 112 11.04 -7.99 -2.43
N LYS A 113 9.77 -8.11 -2.85
CA LYS A 113 9.35 -8.53 -4.19
C LYS A 113 8.49 -7.48 -4.89
N LEU A 114 8.10 -6.41 -4.20
CA LEU A 114 7.17 -5.39 -4.69
C LEU A 114 7.85 -4.46 -5.70
N ASP A 115 7.19 -4.31 -6.85
CA ASP A 115 7.60 -3.44 -7.96
C ASP A 115 6.45 -2.46 -8.25
N LEU A 116 6.62 -1.20 -7.83
CA LEU A 116 5.65 -0.12 -8.04
C LEU A 116 6.03 0.70 -9.26
N ARG A 117 5.07 0.97 -10.13
CA ARG A 117 5.28 1.73 -11.38
C ARG A 117 5.13 3.23 -11.20
N ASP A 118 4.24 3.65 -10.31
CA ASP A 118 3.86 5.04 -10.09
C ASP A 118 3.27 5.27 -8.69
N ALA A 119 3.02 6.54 -8.37
CA ALA A 119 2.44 6.97 -7.11
C ALA A 119 0.99 6.49 -6.93
N ASP A 120 0.25 6.27 -8.03
CA ASP A 120 -1.13 5.76 -8.01
C ASP A 120 -1.18 4.33 -7.46
N GLU A 121 -0.22 3.46 -7.82
CA GLU A 121 -0.14 2.11 -7.27
C GLU A 121 0.16 2.10 -5.77
N MET A 122 1.01 3.02 -5.30
CA MET A 122 1.25 3.18 -3.86
C MET A 122 0.00 3.74 -3.16
N LEU A 123 -0.69 4.71 -3.78
CA LEU A 123 -1.92 5.28 -3.24
C LEU A 123 -3.01 4.21 -3.13
N ALA A 124 -3.18 3.36 -4.14
CA ALA A 124 -4.12 2.25 -4.11
C ALA A 124 -3.84 1.29 -2.94
N LEU A 125 -2.56 0.98 -2.65
CA LEU A 125 -2.18 0.21 -1.46
C LEU A 125 -2.59 0.93 -0.16
N VAL A 126 -2.37 2.24 -0.08
CA VAL A 126 -2.79 3.06 1.07
C VAL A 126 -4.30 2.96 1.26
N GLU A 127 -5.08 3.17 0.21
CA GLU A 127 -6.56 3.17 0.23
C GLU A 127 -7.18 1.83 0.65
N THR A 128 -6.45 0.71 0.58
CA THR A 128 -6.95 -0.57 1.11
C THR A 128 -7.27 -0.53 2.61
N ASN A 129 -6.72 0.43 3.37
CA ASN A 129 -6.96 0.55 4.81
C ASN A 129 -8.15 1.46 5.12
N SER A 130 -9.00 1.02 6.05
CA SER A 130 -10.22 1.73 6.40
C SER A 130 -9.97 2.89 7.36
N SER A 131 -8.94 2.81 8.21
CA SER A 131 -8.59 3.86 9.16
C SER A 131 -7.46 4.77 8.65
N ASP A 132 -7.50 6.06 9.00
CA ASP A 132 -6.44 7.03 8.66
C ASP A 132 -5.08 6.58 9.19
N SER A 133 -5.05 6.02 10.41
CA SER A 133 -3.83 5.47 11.01
C SER A 133 -3.32 4.22 10.28
N GLY A 134 -4.22 3.39 9.76
CA GLY A 134 -3.89 2.26 8.88
C GLY A 134 -3.31 2.74 7.55
N ARG A 135 -3.94 3.74 6.92
CA ARG A 135 -3.47 4.37 5.67
C ARG A 135 -2.07 4.97 5.85
N LEU A 136 -1.86 5.73 6.92
CA LEU A 136 -0.55 6.31 7.24
C LEU A 136 0.50 5.22 7.52
N ALA A 137 0.14 4.18 8.25
CA ALA A 137 1.04 3.06 8.50
C ALA A 137 1.41 2.31 7.22
N MET A 138 0.46 2.18 6.27
CA MET A 138 0.67 1.57 4.97
C MET A 138 1.68 2.37 4.15
N LEU A 139 1.53 3.70 4.10
CA LEU A 139 2.47 4.60 3.44
C LEU A 139 3.86 4.54 4.08
N LYS A 140 3.95 4.54 5.43
CA LYS A 140 5.21 4.39 6.17
C LYS A 140 5.90 3.04 5.92
N ILE A 141 5.17 2.01 5.50
CA ILE A 141 5.76 0.75 5.04
C ILE A 141 6.23 0.90 3.59
N GLY A 142 5.42 1.50 2.71
CA GLY A 142 5.73 1.75 1.31
C GLY A 142 7.02 2.52 1.09
N VAL A 143 7.25 3.62 1.81
CA VAL A 143 8.49 4.43 1.70
C VAL A 143 9.77 3.64 2.02
N LYS A 144 9.66 2.48 2.68
CA LYS A 144 10.82 1.58 2.91
C LYS A 144 11.31 0.86 1.66
N LEU A 145 10.59 0.97 0.53
CA LEU A 145 11.09 0.60 -0.79
C LEU A 145 12.31 1.45 -1.20
N GLY A 146 12.52 2.60 -0.55
CA GLY A 146 13.66 3.47 -0.80
C GLY A 146 13.64 3.99 -2.23
N TRP A 147 14.71 3.74 -2.99
CA TRP A 147 14.84 4.07 -4.40
C TRP A 147 13.78 3.45 -5.33
N ASN A 148 13.06 2.42 -4.88
CA ASN A 148 11.91 1.86 -5.61
C ASN A 148 10.57 2.52 -5.22
N PHE A 149 10.56 3.46 -4.27
CA PHE A 149 9.37 4.26 -3.99
C PHE A 149 9.18 5.29 -5.13
N PRO A 150 7.97 5.41 -5.70
CA PRO A 150 7.72 6.30 -6.82
C PRO A 150 7.92 7.78 -6.44
N ALA A 151 8.40 8.58 -7.39
CA ALA A 151 8.42 10.03 -7.26
C ALA A 151 6.97 10.55 -7.10
N ILE A 152 6.80 11.51 -6.20
CA ILE A 152 5.51 12.13 -5.89
C ILE A 152 5.45 13.49 -6.56
N ARG A 153 4.38 13.76 -7.30
CA ARG A 153 4.11 15.07 -7.93
C ARG A 153 2.98 15.80 -7.22
N ASP A 154 2.67 16.99 -7.72
CA ASP A 154 1.70 17.91 -7.14
C ASP A 154 0.29 17.31 -7.07
N ASP A 155 -0.17 16.66 -8.13
CA ASP A 155 -1.46 15.92 -8.11
C ASP A 155 -1.43 14.70 -7.16
N ASP A 156 -0.30 14.02 -7.01
CA ASP A 156 -0.16 12.89 -6.08
C ASP A 156 -0.26 13.36 -4.62
N LEU A 157 0.41 14.47 -4.26
CA LEU A 157 0.32 15.07 -2.92
C LEU A 157 -1.14 15.37 -2.54
N ILE A 158 -1.89 15.94 -3.47
CA ILE A 158 -3.31 16.24 -3.27
C ILE A 158 -4.08 14.94 -2.99
N SER A 159 -3.86 13.90 -3.79
CA SER A 159 -4.50 12.60 -3.59
C SER A 159 -4.15 11.99 -2.22
N TYR A 160 -2.88 12.05 -1.80
CA TYR A 160 -2.45 11.58 -0.46
C TYR A 160 -3.06 12.39 0.69
N ALA A 161 -3.33 13.69 0.51
CA ALA A 161 -4.06 14.47 1.50
C ALA A 161 -5.57 14.10 1.50
N GLU A 162 -6.16 13.90 0.33
CA GLU A 162 -7.60 13.63 0.20
C GLU A 162 -8.02 12.25 0.75
N VAL A 163 -7.11 11.27 0.80
CA VAL A 163 -7.42 9.97 1.42
C VAL A 163 -7.61 10.05 2.94
N CYS A 164 -7.18 11.13 3.61
CA CYS A 164 -7.34 11.28 5.07
C CYS A 164 -8.57 12.13 5.43
N SER A 165 -9.23 11.76 6.53
CA SER A 165 -10.44 12.40 7.01
C SER A 165 -10.19 13.60 7.93
N SER A 166 -9.06 13.61 8.63
CA SER A 166 -8.68 14.69 9.55
C SER A 166 -7.44 15.44 9.06
N ASP A 167 -7.41 16.76 9.27
CA ASP A 167 -6.24 17.59 8.90
C ASP A 167 -4.95 17.15 9.61
N ARG A 168 -5.07 16.58 10.82
CA ARG A 168 -3.92 16.01 11.51
C ARG A 168 -3.32 14.85 10.71
N ASP A 169 -4.15 13.90 10.29
CA ASP A 169 -3.68 12.74 9.55
C ASP A 169 -3.19 13.14 8.15
N ARG A 170 -3.80 14.18 7.54
CA ARG A 170 -3.31 14.79 6.29
C ARG A 170 -1.91 15.36 6.45
N ASN A 171 -1.64 16.12 7.50
CA ASN A 171 -0.31 16.64 7.80
C ASN A 171 0.69 15.49 7.97
N GLU A 172 0.35 14.47 8.77
CA GLU A 172 1.23 13.32 8.99
C GLU A 172 1.48 12.54 7.68
N MET A 173 0.52 12.48 6.75
CA MET A 173 0.74 11.95 5.40
C MET A 173 1.74 12.80 4.63
N MET A 174 1.55 14.13 4.59
CA MET A 174 2.42 15.05 3.86
C MET A 174 3.87 14.96 4.35
N GLU A 175 4.10 14.87 5.67
CA GLU A 175 5.44 14.68 6.23
C GLU A 175 6.14 13.42 5.71
N VAL A 176 5.38 12.36 5.41
CA VAL A 176 5.94 11.09 4.91
C VAL A 176 6.27 11.17 3.41
N VAL A 177 5.47 11.89 2.62
CA VAL A 177 5.70 12.01 1.16
C VAL A 177 6.59 13.17 0.75
N ALA A 178 6.72 14.20 1.59
CA ALA A 178 7.54 15.38 1.28
C ALA A 178 8.98 15.05 0.84
N PRO A 179 9.72 14.10 1.45
CA PRO A 179 11.05 13.71 0.98
C PRO A 179 11.09 13.08 -0.43
N HIS A 180 9.94 12.69 -0.95
CA HIS A 180 9.77 12.06 -2.26
C HIS A 180 9.06 12.98 -3.27
N PHE A 181 8.74 14.21 -2.86
CA PHE A 181 8.15 15.20 -3.75
C PHE A 181 9.19 15.68 -4.77
N GLU A 182 8.81 15.64 -6.04
CA GLU A 182 9.64 16.10 -7.14
C GLU A 182 8.88 17.10 -8.00
N GLY A 183 9.56 18.19 -8.35
CA GLY A 183 9.01 19.27 -9.16
C GLY A 183 8.62 20.46 -8.31
N GLY A 184 7.48 21.05 -8.61
CA GLY A 184 6.99 22.22 -7.90
C GLY A 184 5.50 22.40 -8.18
N PHE A 185 4.94 23.48 -7.67
CA PHE A 185 3.51 23.74 -7.80
C PHE A 185 3.19 24.63 -9.00
N THR A 186 2.07 24.34 -9.64
CA THR A 186 1.29 25.37 -10.34
C THR A 186 0.41 26.13 -9.34
N GLN A 187 -0.01 27.35 -9.67
CA GLN A 187 -1.03 28.09 -8.90
C GLN A 187 -2.24 27.20 -8.57
N TRP A 188 -2.72 26.44 -9.56
CA TRP A 188 -3.86 25.54 -9.41
C TRP A 188 -3.61 24.41 -8.43
N SER A 189 -2.49 23.69 -8.57
CA SER A 189 -2.13 22.59 -7.68
C SER A 189 -1.89 23.05 -6.24
N ALA A 190 -1.25 24.20 -6.03
CA ALA A 190 -1.09 24.79 -4.70
C ALA A 190 -2.44 25.14 -4.07
N THR A 191 -3.34 25.77 -4.83
CA THR A 191 -4.71 26.04 -4.36
C THR A 191 -5.44 24.75 -3.97
N ARG A 192 -5.36 23.70 -4.79
CA ARG A 192 -5.98 22.41 -4.49
C ARG A 192 -5.40 21.75 -3.25
N LEU A 193 -4.08 21.79 -3.07
CA LEU A 193 -3.43 21.28 -1.87
C LEU A 193 -3.97 21.99 -0.62
N LEU A 194 -4.07 23.33 -0.64
CA LEU A 194 -4.65 24.08 0.49
C LEU A 194 -6.14 23.78 0.71
N TRP A 195 -6.89 23.48 -0.34
CA TRP A 195 -8.29 23.05 -0.22
C TRP A 195 -8.45 21.65 0.35
N ALA A 196 -7.44 20.79 0.22
CA ALA A 196 -7.44 19.50 0.87
C ALA A 196 -7.50 19.64 2.40
N PHE A 197 -7.13 20.78 2.98
CA PHE A 197 -7.22 21.04 4.43
C PHE A 197 -8.48 21.82 4.82
N THR A 198 -9.09 21.41 5.92
CA THR A 198 -10.32 22.01 6.46
C THR A 198 -10.04 23.33 7.16
N PHE A 199 -9.00 23.36 7.98
CA PHE A 199 -8.64 24.49 8.84
C PHE A 199 -7.39 25.20 8.34
N ASP A 200 -7.33 26.51 8.59
CA ASP A 200 -6.18 27.33 8.23
C ASP A 200 -4.88 26.89 8.94
N SER A 201 -4.96 26.19 10.08
CA SER A 201 -3.78 25.61 10.72
C SER A 201 -3.17 24.51 9.86
N GLY A 202 -3.97 23.57 9.33
CA GLY A 202 -3.47 22.53 8.44
C GLY A 202 -2.95 23.10 7.11
N ARG A 203 -3.63 24.12 6.58
CA ARG A 203 -3.12 24.88 5.41
C ARG A 203 -1.76 25.51 5.69
N LEU A 204 -1.57 26.09 6.88
CA LEU A 204 -0.30 26.70 7.24
C LEU A 204 0.80 25.65 7.40
N ASP A 205 0.50 24.50 8.03
CA ASP A 205 1.46 23.39 8.15
C ASP A 205 1.91 22.90 6.76
N ALA A 206 0.99 22.80 5.80
CA ALA A 206 1.34 22.47 4.41
C ALA A 206 2.20 23.55 3.74
N VAL A 207 1.92 24.84 3.98
CA VAL A 207 2.76 25.94 3.49
C VAL A 207 4.16 25.91 4.11
N GLU A 208 4.28 25.61 5.40
CA GLU A 208 5.56 25.47 6.08
C GLU A 208 6.37 24.28 5.54
N LEU A 209 5.70 23.15 5.29
CA LEU A 209 6.36 21.94 4.81
C LEU A 209 6.87 22.06 3.37
N PHE A 210 6.09 22.71 2.49
CA PHE A 210 6.42 22.89 1.07
C PHE A 210 6.82 24.34 0.74
N GLN A 211 7.45 25.03 1.71
CA GLN A 211 7.74 26.46 1.60
C GLN A 211 8.64 26.74 0.40
N GLU A 212 9.70 25.96 0.21
CA GLU A 212 10.69 26.19 -0.85
C GLU A 212 10.03 26.09 -2.23
N GLU A 213 9.23 25.06 -2.47
CA GLU A 213 8.56 24.82 -3.74
C GLU A 213 7.41 25.80 -4.00
N LEU A 214 6.71 26.24 -2.96
CA LEU A 214 5.69 27.29 -3.07
C LEU A 214 6.31 28.68 -3.30
N GLN A 215 7.55 28.92 -2.86
CA GLN A 215 8.26 30.17 -3.12
C GLN A 215 8.72 30.33 -4.58
N GLU A 216 8.79 29.24 -5.34
CA GLU A 216 9.09 29.26 -6.78
C GLU A 216 7.93 29.80 -7.64
N LEU A 217 6.71 29.80 -7.10
CA LEU A 217 5.55 30.42 -7.75
C LEU A 217 5.78 31.92 -7.97
N SER A 218 5.13 32.47 -9.01
CA SER A 218 5.14 33.91 -9.23
C SER A 218 4.56 34.66 -8.02
N GLU A 219 5.01 35.90 -7.75
CA GLU A 219 4.46 36.69 -6.65
C GLU A 219 2.93 36.85 -6.79
N GLN A 220 2.43 36.97 -8.02
CA GLN A 220 0.99 37.04 -8.30
C GLN A 220 0.27 35.77 -7.85
N ASP A 221 0.84 34.60 -8.13
CA ASP A 221 0.26 33.31 -7.74
C ASP A 221 0.35 33.07 -6.23
N ARG A 222 1.47 33.45 -5.60
CA ARG A 222 1.60 33.42 -4.14
C ARG A 222 0.54 34.29 -3.46
N ARG A 223 0.33 35.52 -3.95
CA ARG A 223 -0.75 36.40 -3.47
C ARG A 223 -2.14 35.83 -3.74
N TYR A 224 -2.30 35.00 -4.76
CA TYR A 224 -3.56 34.33 -5.03
C TYR A 224 -3.83 33.25 -3.99
N ILE A 225 -2.89 32.33 -3.76
CA ILE A 225 -3.09 31.21 -2.81
C ILE A 225 -3.24 31.68 -1.35
N LEU A 226 -2.67 32.83 -0.98
CA LEU A 226 -2.90 33.46 0.34
C LEU A 226 -4.38 33.80 0.61
N ARG A 227 -5.23 33.89 -0.42
CA ARG A 227 -6.66 34.13 -0.28
C ARG A 227 -7.41 32.92 0.26
N GLU A 228 -6.82 31.73 0.19
CA GLU A 228 -7.41 30.48 0.68
C GLU A 228 -7.40 30.39 2.22
N PHE A 229 -6.68 31.27 2.90
CA PHE A 229 -6.72 31.41 4.34
C PHE A 229 -7.92 32.26 4.78
N SER A 230 -8.76 31.73 5.66
CA SER A 230 -9.95 32.44 6.15
C SER A 230 -9.64 33.41 7.30
N GLN A 231 -8.69 33.05 8.17
CA GLN A 231 -8.27 33.81 9.34
C GLN A 231 -7.11 34.73 8.99
N GLY A 232 -7.25 36.02 9.34
CA GLY A 232 -6.22 37.03 9.10
C GLY A 232 -4.87 36.69 9.70
N SER A 233 -4.84 36.11 10.91
CA SER A 233 -3.59 35.71 11.58
C SER A 233 -2.85 34.59 10.87
N SER A 234 -3.57 33.58 10.34
CA SER A 234 -2.93 32.49 9.60
C SER A 234 -2.47 32.97 8.23
N ARG A 235 -3.26 33.85 7.58
CA ARG A 235 -2.87 34.50 6.33
C ARG A 235 -1.61 35.35 6.49
N GLU A 236 -1.50 36.12 7.57
CA GLU A 236 -0.33 36.95 7.84
C GLU A 236 0.94 36.09 8.01
N LYS A 237 0.85 34.98 8.74
CA LYS A 237 1.97 34.01 8.84
C LYS A 237 2.33 33.40 7.49
N ALA A 238 1.35 32.96 6.72
CA ALA A 238 1.60 32.44 5.38
C ALA A 238 2.22 33.50 4.46
N GLU A 239 1.83 34.77 4.60
CA GLU A 239 2.44 35.89 3.87
C GLU A 239 3.91 36.08 4.25
N GLU A 240 4.25 35.95 5.54
CA GLU A 240 5.63 35.97 6.01
C GLU A 240 6.48 34.84 5.43
N LEU A 241 5.91 33.64 5.26
CA LEU A 241 6.63 32.50 4.69
C LEU A 241 6.82 32.62 3.17
N LEU A 242 5.85 33.19 2.46
CA LEU A 242 5.81 33.13 0.99
C LEU A 242 6.30 34.41 0.28
N LEU A 243 6.20 35.57 0.91
CA LEU A 243 6.51 36.87 0.28
C LEU A 243 7.67 37.64 0.92
N ARG A 244 8.17 37.21 2.09
CA ARG A 244 9.28 37.87 2.80
C ARG A 244 10.51 36.97 2.83
#